data_AF-A0A3R6ZIG8-F1
#
_entry.id   AF-A0A3R6ZIG8-F1
#
_cell.length_a   1.000
_cell.length_b   1.000
_cell.length_c   1.000
_cell.angle_alpha   90.00
_cell.angle_beta   90.00
_cell.angle_gamma   90.00
#
_symmetry.space_group_name_H-M   'P 1'
#
loop_
_entity.id
_entity.type
_entity.pdbx_description
1 polymer ?
#
loop_
_entity_poly.entity_id
_entity_poly.type
_entity_poly.pdbx_seq_one_letter_code
_entity_poly.pdbx_strand_id
1 'polypeptide(L)'
;MDNAANDLRDGECARRVSDADDDAPADGGGRRGEAELGVPVGGAAERRTAVDVCDDGARGIFQVIREDAADVEVAEVRVSSLDAFLAQDYVRGFAVGDKFFVRLALVEAEDGSFAVLTIHHALYDGWSLSMLMGDLMNAYSGVAVPSRPSFCNVVDYIKAQDAAATEAYWQSYLSGAVPSPIGSLVDLSPEAGEARPLSTVCKVSMADLTKAAQRCGVTVADLTKLAWAAALRKYTRQDDVVFGEVLANRDIAVKDADKIMGPLISTVPCRVRFDDASTLSSQLKCVLTDRVATVEHSHASLTDVKRWSGIEGDLFDTLLVYQNLPGTKDNALATDCEEVREEHGGASIHGVRV
;
A
#
# COMPACT_ATOMS: atom_id res chain seq x y z
N MET A 1 9.10 38.03 -29.33
CA MET A 1 7.83 38.56 -29.88
C MET A 1 6.74 37.68 -29.31
N ASP A 2 6.60 37.70 -27.98
CA ASP A 2 5.80 38.68 -27.21
C ASP A 2 4.36 38.12 -27.11
N ASN A 3 3.97 37.39 -26.07
CA ASN A 3 3.88 37.73 -24.65
C ASN A 3 2.72 38.71 -24.35
N ALA A 4 1.65 38.20 -23.74
CA ALA A 4 0.79 38.82 -22.73
C ALA A 4 -0.43 37.89 -22.50
N ALA A 5 -0.56 37.13 -21.41
CA ALA A 5 -0.72 37.50 -20.00
C ALA A 5 -2.19 37.84 -19.61
N ASN A 6 -2.81 36.86 -18.93
CA ASN A 6 -3.20 36.93 -17.51
C ASN A 6 -4.69 37.07 -17.10
N ASP A 7 -5.05 36.15 -16.20
CA ASP A 7 -5.80 36.29 -14.93
C ASP A 7 -7.33 36.10 -14.81
N LEU A 8 -7.68 35.68 -13.58
CA LEU A 8 -8.97 35.33 -12.93
C LEU A 8 -9.22 33.81 -12.87
N ARG A 9 -8.82 33.09 -11.81
CA ARG A 9 -9.23 33.08 -10.37
C ARG A 9 -10.68 32.65 -10.11
N ASP A 10 -10.83 31.97 -8.98
CA ASP A 10 -12.02 31.39 -8.33
C ASP A 10 -12.32 29.94 -8.82
N GLY A 11 -12.33 28.89 -7.99
CA GLY A 11 -12.53 28.79 -6.55
C GLY A 11 -13.97 28.35 -6.26
N GLU A 12 -14.32 27.07 -6.49
CA GLU A 12 -15.55 26.49 -5.92
C GLU A 12 -15.44 24.96 -5.82
N CYS A 13 -15.11 24.50 -4.62
CA CYS A 13 -15.25 23.11 -4.18
C CYS A 13 -16.72 22.89 -3.76
N ALA A 14 -17.33 21.82 -4.26
CA ALA A 14 -18.59 21.21 -3.80
C ALA A 14 -19.81 22.16 -3.62
N ARG A 15 -20.62 22.31 -4.68
CA ARG A 15 -21.99 22.84 -4.54
C ARG A 15 -22.89 21.78 -3.89
N ARG A 16 -23.42 22.12 -2.72
CA ARG A 16 -24.56 21.45 -2.06
C ARG A 16 -25.77 21.46 -3.00
N VAL A 17 -26.41 20.31 -3.16
CA VAL A 17 -27.80 20.23 -3.62
C VAL A 17 -28.63 20.00 -2.37
N SER A 18 -29.47 20.98 -2.04
CA SER A 18 -30.49 20.92 -1.00
C SER A 18 -31.83 21.24 -1.64
N ASP A 19 -32.78 20.31 -1.55
CA ASP A 19 -34.23 20.53 -1.65
C ASP A 19 -34.83 19.49 -0.66
N ALA A 20 -35.45 19.86 0.46
CA ALA A 20 -36.69 20.60 0.70
C ALA A 20 -37.96 19.72 0.63
N ASP A 21 -38.59 19.62 1.81
CA ASP A 21 -40.01 19.45 2.15
C ASP A 21 -40.78 18.15 1.78
N ASP A 22 -41.22 17.43 2.83
CA ASP A 22 -42.66 17.07 2.95
C ASP A 22 -43.08 16.80 4.41
N ASP A 23 -44.23 17.37 4.77
CA ASP A 23 -44.89 17.44 6.08
C ASP A 23 -45.73 16.18 6.44
N ALA A 24 -45.50 15.61 7.64
CA ALA A 24 -46.44 15.05 8.65
C ALA A 24 -47.57 14.02 8.26
N PRO A 25 -48.27 13.31 9.20
CA PRO A 25 -48.23 13.37 10.67
C PRO A 25 -48.16 12.00 11.41
N ALA A 26 -48.14 12.12 12.75
CA ALA A 26 -47.98 11.09 13.77
C ALA A 26 -49.26 10.28 14.13
N ASP A 27 -49.03 9.02 14.53
CA ASP A 27 -49.85 8.18 15.44
C ASP A 27 -48.90 7.02 15.87
N GLY A 28 -48.77 6.48 17.08
CA GLY A 28 -49.56 6.49 18.29
C GLY A 28 -49.46 5.10 18.95
N GLY A 29 -48.46 4.89 19.81
CA GLY A 29 -48.52 3.90 20.91
C GLY A 29 -47.86 2.51 20.71
N GLY A 30 -47.12 2.07 21.75
CA GLY A 30 -46.87 0.65 21.99
C GLY A 30 -45.50 0.28 22.57
N ARG A 31 -45.32 0.46 23.89
CA ARG A 31 -44.12 0.05 24.65
C ARG A 31 -43.90 -1.48 24.65
N ARG A 32 -42.67 -1.92 24.35
CA ARG A 32 -41.87 -3.00 24.97
C ARG A 32 -40.42 -2.66 24.60
N GLY A 33 -39.44 -2.44 25.48
CA GLY A 33 -39.10 -3.15 26.70
C GLY A 33 -37.77 -3.88 26.48
N GLU A 34 -36.72 -3.17 26.07
CA GLU A 34 -35.35 -3.71 25.94
C GLU A 34 -34.39 -2.81 26.73
N ALA A 35 -33.55 -3.45 27.53
CA ALA A 35 -32.59 -2.79 28.40
C ALA A 35 -31.38 -2.35 27.57
N GLU A 36 -31.27 -1.05 27.30
CA GLU A 36 -30.08 -0.42 26.73
C GLU A 36 -28.94 -0.41 27.76
N LEU A 37 -27.85 -1.13 27.48
CA LEU A 37 -26.53 -0.79 28.03
C LEU A 37 -26.01 0.46 27.29
N GLY A 38 -26.46 1.63 27.73
CA GLY A 38 -25.93 2.91 27.28
C GLY A 38 -24.58 3.20 27.93
N VAL A 39 -23.50 3.16 27.15
CA VAL A 39 -22.26 3.88 27.48
C VAL A 39 -22.29 5.21 26.72
N PRO A 40 -22.22 6.38 27.39
CA PRO A 40 -22.31 7.66 26.72
C PRO A 40 -20.97 7.98 26.05
N VAL A 41 -20.89 7.86 24.72
CA VAL A 41 -19.77 8.42 23.95
C VAL A 41 -20.10 9.88 23.61
N GLY A 42 -19.84 10.77 24.55
CA GLY A 42 -19.85 12.20 24.34
C GLY A 42 -18.50 12.69 23.83
N GLY A 43 -18.50 13.35 22.67
CA GLY A 43 -17.54 14.42 22.38
C GLY A 43 -16.35 14.11 21.48
N ALA A 44 -16.60 13.85 20.20
CA ALA A 44 -15.88 14.42 19.05
C ALA A 44 -16.50 13.80 17.79
N ALA A 45 -16.94 14.64 16.84
CA ALA A 45 -17.35 14.17 15.53
C ALA A 45 -16.10 13.73 14.75
N GLU A 46 -15.59 12.54 15.06
CA GLU A 46 -14.58 11.87 14.25
C GLU A 46 -15.27 11.37 12.98
N ARG A 47 -14.97 12.03 11.86
CA ARG A 47 -15.48 11.65 10.55
C ARG A 47 -14.89 10.29 10.18
N ARG A 48 -15.66 9.23 10.42
CA ARG A 48 -15.39 7.91 9.88
C ARG A 48 -15.52 8.04 8.36
N THR A 49 -14.46 7.70 7.65
CA THR A 49 -14.37 7.97 6.22
C THR A 49 -14.29 6.64 5.49
N ALA A 50 -15.27 6.34 4.64
CA ALA A 50 -15.23 5.19 3.75
C ALA A 50 -14.78 5.67 2.38
N VAL A 51 -14.09 4.80 1.65
CA VAL A 51 -13.56 5.09 0.32
C VAL A 51 -14.25 4.19 -0.69
N ASP A 52 -14.82 4.82 -1.73
CA ASP A 52 -15.21 4.15 -2.98
C ASP A 52 -14.19 4.46 -4.08
N VAL A 53 -14.12 3.56 -5.06
CA VAL A 53 -13.43 3.76 -6.32
C VAL A 53 -14.49 3.74 -7.42
N CYS A 54 -14.77 4.91 -8.02
CA CYS A 54 -15.72 5.04 -9.12
C CYS A 54 -14.99 5.36 -10.43
N ASP A 55 -15.42 4.74 -11.54
CA ASP A 55 -14.96 5.09 -12.89
C ASP A 55 -16.04 5.91 -13.60
N ASP A 56 -15.71 7.16 -13.95
CA ASP A 56 -16.60 8.06 -14.70
C ASP A 56 -16.52 7.85 -16.23
N GLY A 57 -15.64 6.97 -16.72
CA GLY A 57 -15.47 6.64 -18.15
C GLY A 57 -14.92 7.77 -19.03
N ALA A 58 -15.15 9.04 -18.66
CA ALA A 58 -14.69 10.24 -19.35
C ALA A 58 -13.65 11.03 -18.54
N ARG A 59 -13.75 11.01 -17.20
CA ARG A 59 -12.85 11.78 -16.31
C ARG A 59 -11.89 10.90 -15.49
N GLY A 60 -11.95 9.59 -15.66
CA GLY A 60 -11.08 8.62 -15.00
C GLY A 60 -11.64 8.10 -13.67
N ILE A 61 -10.74 7.54 -12.86
CA ILE A 61 -11.07 6.89 -11.59
C ILE A 61 -10.98 7.90 -10.44
N PHE A 62 -12.00 7.94 -9.59
CA PHE A 62 -12.09 8.83 -8.43
C PHE A 62 -12.19 8.05 -7.13
N GLN A 63 -11.49 8.56 -6.11
CA GLN A 63 -11.66 8.15 -4.73
C GLN A 63 -12.79 8.98 -4.10
N VAL A 64 -13.90 8.36 -3.74
CA VAL A 64 -15.02 9.05 -3.08
C VAL A 64 -14.91 8.85 -1.57
N ILE A 65 -14.63 9.94 -0.86
CA ILE A 65 -14.67 10.02 0.61
C ILE A 65 -16.14 10.12 1.02
N ARG A 66 -16.68 9.07 1.65
CA ARG A 66 -18.04 9.05 2.17
C ARG A 66 -18.09 9.38 3.66
N GLU A 67 -19.15 10.09 4.06
CA GLU A 67 -19.44 10.42 5.46
C GLU A 67 -20.29 9.32 6.17
N ASP A 68 -20.80 8.32 5.44
CA ASP A 68 -21.67 7.24 5.94
C ASP A 68 -20.89 5.95 6.32
N ALA A 69 -19.60 6.08 6.65
CA ALA A 69 -18.77 4.93 7.03
C ALA A 69 -19.22 4.21 8.31
N ALA A 70 -20.23 4.74 9.01
CA ALA A 70 -20.90 4.06 10.12
C ALA A 70 -21.71 2.82 9.69
N ASP A 71 -21.98 2.65 8.40
CA ASP A 71 -22.75 1.53 7.84
C ASP A 71 -21.90 0.30 7.46
N VAL A 72 -20.61 0.25 7.84
CA VAL A 72 -19.80 -0.96 7.63
C VAL A 72 -20.34 -2.06 8.53
N GLU A 73 -21.13 -2.96 7.95
CA GLU A 73 -21.71 -4.10 8.67
C GLU A 73 -20.62 -5.11 9.04
N VAL A 74 -20.68 -5.57 10.29
CA VAL A 74 -19.87 -6.70 10.77
C VAL A 74 -20.69 -7.96 10.56
N ALA A 75 -20.22 -8.87 9.70
CA ALA A 75 -20.90 -10.12 9.43
C ALA A 75 -20.57 -11.16 10.51
N GLU A 76 -21.57 -11.84 11.07
CA GLU A 76 -21.36 -13.03 11.92
C GLU A 76 -21.60 -14.30 11.10
N VAL A 77 -20.59 -15.17 11.00
CA VAL A 77 -20.63 -16.35 10.12
C VAL A 77 -20.19 -17.60 10.89
N ARG A 78 -20.94 -18.70 10.75
CA ARG A 78 -20.54 -20.03 11.24
C ARG A 78 -20.08 -20.89 10.07
N VAL A 79 -18.86 -21.42 10.15
CA VAL A 79 -18.26 -22.26 9.11
C VAL A 79 -17.64 -23.52 9.70
N SER A 80 -17.45 -24.56 8.90
CA SER A 80 -16.74 -25.76 9.35
C SER A 80 -15.22 -25.61 9.29
N SER A 81 -14.72 -24.67 8.48
CA SER A 81 -13.28 -24.46 8.26
C SER A 81 -13.03 -22.98 7.95
N LEU A 82 -12.11 -22.36 8.69
CA LEU A 82 -11.65 -21.01 8.42
C LEU A 82 -11.00 -20.92 7.03
N ASP A 83 -10.13 -21.85 6.65
CA ASP A 83 -9.48 -21.85 5.33
C ASP A 83 -10.46 -21.84 4.16
N ALA A 84 -11.58 -22.58 4.30
CA ALA A 84 -12.63 -22.60 3.30
C ALA A 84 -13.36 -21.25 3.20
N PHE A 85 -13.60 -20.58 4.34
CA PHE A 85 -14.13 -19.22 4.37
C PHE A 85 -13.17 -18.23 3.71
N LEU A 86 -11.88 -18.26 4.07
CA LEU A 86 -10.87 -17.37 3.53
C LEU A 86 -10.70 -17.57 2.02
N ALA A 87 -10.71 -18.82 1.52
CA ALA A 87 -10.69 -19.10 0.08
C ALA A 87 -11.92 -18.51 -0.65
N GLN A 88 -13.12 -18.63 -0.08
CA GLN A 88 -14.33 -18.09 -0.69
C GLN A 88 -14.34 -16.56 -0.68
N ASP A 89 -13.93 -15.96 0.44
CA ASP A 89 -13.88 -14.51 0.59
C ASP A 89 -12.84 -13.87 -0.34
N TYR A 90 -11.74 -14.59 -0.58
CA TYR A 90 -10.71 -14.27 -1.56
C TYR A 90 -11.26 -14.21 -2.98
N VAL A 91 -11.93 -15.28 -3.41
CA VAL A 91 -12.54 -15.37 -4.75
C VAL A 91 -13.64 -14.33 -4.93
N ARG A 92 -14.37 -13.97 -3.87
CA ARG A 92 -15.39 -12.92 -3.92
C ARG A 92 -14.79 -11.57 -4.32
N GLY A 93 -13.58 -11.24 -3.86
CA GLY A 93 -12.88 -10.01 -4.21
C GLY A 93 -13.67 -8.73 -3.90
N PHE A 94 -13.30 -7.64 -4.59
CA PHE A 94 -14.04 -6.38 -4.62
C PHE A 94 -14.25 -5.96 -6.08
N ALA A 95 -15.37 -5.34 -6.38
CA ALA A 95 -15.69 -4.79 -7.69
C ALA A 95 -15.74 -3.26 -7.67
N VAL A 96 -15.40 -2.63 -8.80
CA VAL A 96 -15.59 -1.18 -8.98
C VAL A 96 -17.08 -0.85 -8.82
N GLY A 97 -17.39 0.10 -7.94
CA GLY A 97 -18.76 0.46 -7.55
C GLY A 97 -19.28 -0.26 -6.29
N ASP A 98 -18.51 -1.14 -5.66
CA ASP A 98 -18.86 -1.68 -4.35
C ASP A 98 -18.95 -0.57 -3.29
N LYS A 99 -19.95 -0.66 -2.38
CA LYS A 99 -20.14 0.35 -1.34
C LYS A 99 -18.93 0.44 -0.38
N PHE A 100 -18.25 -0.67 -0.12
CA PHE A 100 -17.09 -0.68 0.77
C PHE A 100 -16.02 -1.61 0.22
N PHE A 101 -14.79 -1.09 0.14
CA PHE A 101 -13.60 -1.86 -0.21
C PHE A 101 -12.94 -2.48 1.05
N VAL A 102 -13.76 -2.71 2.08
CA VAL A 102 -13.43 -3.32 3.36
C VAL A 102 -14.61 -4.16 3.84
N ARG A 103 -14.32 -5.32 4.44
CA ARG A 103 -15.27 -6.23 5.06
C ARG A 103 -14.68 -6.73 6.38
N LEU A 104 -15.48 -6.78 7.43
CA LEU A 104 -15.12 -7.40 8.71
C LEU A 104 -16.12 -8.51 9.02
N ALA A 105 -15.61 -9.70 9.30
CA ALA A 105 -16.42 -10.85 9.68
C ALA A 105 -15.95 -11.46 10.99
N LEU A 106 -16.88 -11.75 11.90
CA LEU A 106 -16.68 -12.62 13.05
C LEU A 106 -17.03 -14.05 12.63
N VAL A 107 -16.00 -14.87 12.49
CA VAL A 107 -16.09 -16.23 11.97
C VAL A 107 -15.96 -17.22 13.12
N GLU A 108 -17.03 -17.97 13.37
CA GLU A 108 -17.03 -19.10 14.29
C GLU A 108 -16.76 -20.38 13.50
N ALA A 109 -15.62 -21.01 13.74
CA ALA A 109 -15.20 -22.25 13.11
C ALA A 109 -14.96 -23.37 14.15
N GLU A 110 -14.79 -24.61 13.70
CA GLU A 110 -14.57 -25.75 14.61
C GLU A 110 -13.27 -25.61 15.45
N ASP A 111 -12.30 -24.86 14.95
CA ASP A 111 -10.98 -24.60 15.53
C ASP A 111 -10.88 -23.30 16.34
N GLY A 112 -11.94 -22.48 16.34
CA GLY A 112 -12.04 -21.28 17.18
C GLY A 112 -12.89 -20.16 16.58
N SER A 113 -12.88 -19.02 17.27
CA SER A 113 -13.52 -17.78 16.83
C SER A 113 -12.45 -16.84 16.26
N PHE A 114 -12.75 -16.18 15.14
CA PHE A 114 -11.81 -15.36 14.39
C PHE A 114 -12.45 -14.04 13.95
N ALA A 115 -11.68 -12.96 13.96
CA ALA A 115 -12.01 -11.74 13.25
C ALA A 115 -11.25 -11.71 11.93
N VAL A 116 -11.98 -11.74 10.82
CA VAL A 116 -11.41 -11.70 9.47
C VAL A 116 -11.64 -10.31 8.89
N LEU A 117 -10.54 -9.61 8.63
CA LEU A 117 -10.53 -8.33 7.93
C LEU A 117 -10.10 -8.55 6.49
N THR A 118 -11.03 -8.30 5.56
CA THR A 118 -10.75 -8.29 4.13
C THR A 118 -10.77 -6.86 3.65
N ILE A 119 -9.66 -6.38 3.08
CA ILE A 119 -9.49 -5.00 2.67
C ILE A 119 -8.75 -4.94 1.33
N HIS A 120 -9.15 -4.00 0.46
CA HIS A 120 -8.50 -3.82 -0.84
C HIS A 120 -7.23 -2.96 -0.70
N HIS A 121 -6.13 -3.32 -1.38
CA HIS A 121 -4.84 -2.60 -1.33
C HIS A 121 -4.90 -1.16 -1.85
N ALA A 122 -5.95 -0.80 -2.56
CA ALA A 122 -6.20 0.61 -2.88
C ALA A 122 -6.41 1.48 -1.61
N LEU A 123 -6.68 0.87 -0.45
CA LEU A 123 -6.93 1.55 0.81
C LEU A 123 -5.75 1.48 1.80
N TYR A 124 -4.78 0.60 1.59
CA TYR A 124 -3.69 0.41 2.54
C TYR A 124 -2.40 -0.08 1.87
N ASP A 125 -1.34 -0.07 2.66
CA ASP A 125 -0.07 -0.72 2.40
C ASP A 125 0.42 -1.36 3.71
N GLY A 126 1.54 -2.09 3.70
CA GLY A 126 2.03 -2.75 4.91
C GLY A 126 2.27 -1.80 6.10
N TRP A 127 2.60 -0.53 5.84
CA TRP A 127 2.83 0.46 6.89
C TRP A 127 1.52 0.93 7.53
N SER A 128 0.54 1.31 6.71
CA SER A 128 -0.78 1.74 7.16
C SER A 128 -1.61 0.58 7.72
N LEU A 129 -1.39 -0.65 7.27
CA LEU A 129 -1.96 -1.84 7.90
C LEU A 129 -1.44 -2.04 9.33
N SER A 130 -0.14 -1.88 9.54
CA SER A 130 0.45 -1.98 10.89
C SER A 130 -0.16 -0.93 11.84
N MET A 131 -0.39 0.27 11.32
CA MET A 131 -1.08 1.33 12.04
C MET A 131 -2.56 1.02 12.29
N LEU A 132 -3.27 0.50 11.28
CA LEU A 132 -4.67 0.09 11.37
C LEU A 132 -4.87 -0.97 12.46
N MET A 133 -3.97 -1.95 12.51
CA MET A 133 -4.04 -3.01 13.51
C MET A 133 -3.82 -2.45 14.92
N GLY A 134 -2.86 -1.52 15.08
CA GLY A 134 -2.67 -0.81 16.35
C GLY A 134 -3.92 -0.02 16.78
N ASP A 135 -4.56 0.67 15.84
CA ASP A 135 -5.79 1.44 16.10
C ASP A 135 -6.97 0.53 16.46
N LEU A 136 -7.11 -0.60 15.77
CA LEU A 136 -8.14 -1.60 16.05
C LEU A 136 -7.98 -2.15 17.47
N MET A 137 -6.75 -2.49 17.87
CA MET A 137 -6.47 -3.00 19.22
C MET A 137 -6.70 -1.94 20.30
N ASN A 138 -6.39 -0.68 20.02
CA ASN A 138 -6.70 0.44 20.93
C ASN A 138 -8.22 0.57 21.11
N ALA A 139 -8.97 0.60 20.01
CA ALA A 139 -10.42 0.69 20.05
C ALA A 139 -11.05 -0.48 20.82
N TYR A 140 -10.58 -1.71 20.56
CA TYR A 140 -11.02 -2.91 21.27
C TYR A 140 -10.75 -2.83 22.78
N SER A 141 -9.61 -2.28 23.17
CA SER A 141 -9.20 -2.14 24.58
C SER A 141 -9.80 -0.91 25.27
N GLY A 142 -10.66 -0.13 24.60
CA GLY A 142 -11.20 1.13 25.12
C GLY A 142 -10.15 2.25 25.26
N VAL A 143 -9.02 2.12 24.56
CA VAL A 143 -7.96 3.13 24.48
C VAL A 143 -8.28 4.09 23.33
N ALA A 144 -8.03 5.38 23.53
CA ALA A 144 -8.27 6.39 22.51
C ALA A 144 -7.43 6.11 21.24
N VAL A 145 -8.10 6.11 20.09
CA VAL A 145 -7.46 5.96 18.78
C VAL A 145 -6.80 7.29 18.40
N PRO A 146 -5.55 7.29 17.91
CA PRO A 146 -4.88 8.53 17.52
C PRO A 146 -5.54 9.16 16.29
N SER A 147 -5.72 10.49 16.32
CA SER A 147 -6.12 11.25 15.13
C SER A 147 -5.01 11.22 14.06
N ARG A 148 -5.38 11.00 12.81
CA ARG A 148 -4.45 10.86 11.67
C ARG A 148 -4.62 11.96 10.63
N PRO A 149 -3.56 12.40 9.93
CA PRO A 149 -3.69 13.36 8.84
C PRO A 149 -4.40 12.74 7.62
N SER A 150 -5.07 13.59 6.83
CA SER A 150 -5.81 13.15 5.65
C SER A 150 -4.89 12.67 4.53
N PHE A 151 -5.28 11.59 3.84
CA PHE A 151 -4.64 11.12 2.62
C PHE A 151 -4.67 12.16 1.49
N CYS A 152 -5.63 13.09 1.50
CA CYS A 152 -5.68 14.20 0.54
C CYS A 152 -4.37 15.02 0.53
N ASN A 153 -3.67 15.12 1.66
CA ASN A 153 -2.38 15.83 1.72
C ASN A 153 -1.33 15.18 0.79
N VAL A 154 -1.37 13.86 0.63
CA VAL A 154 -0.49 13.12 -0.30
C VAL A 154 -0.92 13.36 -1.74
N VAL A 155 -2.23 13.33 -2.00
CA VAL A 155 -2.78 13.61 -3.34
C VAL A 155 -2.40 15.02 -3.80
N ASP A 156 -2.54 16.02 -2.93
CA ASP A 156 -2.15 17.41 -3.21
C ASP A 156 -0.65 17.54 -3.44
N TYR A 157 0.16 16.84 -2.64
CA TYR A 157 1.61 16.77 -2.84
C TYR A 157 1.97 16.21 -4.22
N ILE A 158 1.37 15.09 -4.63
CA ILE A 158 1.62 14.46 -5.95
C ILE A 158 1.19 15.41 -7.08
N LYS A 159 0.03 16.04 -6.97
CA LYS A 159 -0.47 17.00 -7.97
C LYS A 159 0.39 18.26 -8.09
N ALA A 160 1.10 18.62 -7.03
CA ALA A 160 2.00 19.77 -7.03
C ALA A 160 3.38 19.47 -7.64
N GLN A 161 3.70 18.22 -7.97
CA GLN A 161 4.99 17.86 -8.56
C GLN A 161 5.10 18.29 -10.03
N ASP A 162 6.33 18.59 -10.46
CA ASP A 162 6.63 18.89 -11.86
C ASP A 162 6.67 17.59 -12.68
N ALA A 163 5.57 17.31 -13.37
CA ALA A 163 5.44 16.13 -14.21
C ALA A 163 6.50 16.05 -15.33
N ALA A 164 6.93 17.19 -15.88
CA ALA A 164 7.93 17.21 -16.95
C ALA A 164 9.33 16.90 -16.40
N ALA A 165 9.65 17.40 -15.21
CA ALA A 165 10.90 17.05 -14.52
C ALA A 165 10.95 15.55 -14.16
N THR A 166 9.84 14.99 -13.67
CA THR A 166 9.72 13.56 -13.38
C THR A 166 9.84 12.69 -14.63
N GLU A 167 9.18 13.07 -15.73
CA GLU A 167 9.34 12.37 -17.02
C GLU A 167 10.80 12.39 -17.49
N ALA A 168 11.45 13.56 -17.46
CA ALA A 168 12.84 13.71 -17.87
C ALA A 168 13.81 12.89 -17.00
N TYR A 169 13.56 12.81 -15.69
CA TYR A 169 14.32 11.96 -14.79
C TYR A 169 14.24 10.49 -15.20
N TRP A 170 13.03 9.95 -15.36
CA TRP A 170 12.83 8.54 -15.68
C TRP A 170 13.37 8.17 -17.07
N GLN A 171 13.23 9.06 -18.06
CA GLN A 171 13.86 8.92 -19.37
C GLN A 171 15.38 8.82 -19.25
N SER A 172 16.00 9.72 -18.48
CA SER A 172 17.45 9.72 -18.27
C SER A 172 17.93 8.48 -17.49
N TYR A 173 17.23 8.12 -16.41
CA TYR A 173 17.59 7.01 -15.52
C TYR A 173 17.55 5.66 -16.25
N LEU A 174 16.53 5.46 -17.10
CA LEU A 174 16.31 4.22 -17.86
C LEU A 174 16.92 4.25 -19.26
N SER A 175 17.60 5.32 -19.65
CA SER A 175 18.21 5.44 -20.98
C SER A 175 19.16 4.28 -21.27
N GLY A 176 18.89 3.56 -22.35
CA GLY A 176 19.67 2.41 -22.80
C GLY A 176 19.60 1.18 -21.88
N ALA A 177 18.67 1.16 -20.91
CA ALA A 177 18.40 -0.04 -20.14
C ALA A 177 17.77 -1.11 -21.03
N VAL A 178 18.17 -2.37 -20.82
CA VAL A 178 17.60 -3.53 -21.49
C VAL A 178 16.94 -4.39 -20.42
N PRO A 179 15.68 -4.81 -20.59
CA PRO A 179 15.05 -5.75 -19.67
C PRO A 179 15.91 -7.01 -19.45
N SER A 180 16.01 -7.43 -18.20
CA SER A 180 16.83 -8.56 -17.77
C SER A 180 15.98 -9.69 -17.16
N PRO A 181 15.02 -10.28 -17.89
CA PRO A 181 14.08 -11.21 -17.29
C PRO A 181 14.74 -12.53 -16.86
N ILE A 182 14.56 -12.91 -15.60
CA ILE A 182 14.90 -14.25 -15.09
C ILE A 182 13.90 -15.30 -15.60
N GLY A 183 12.65 -14.91 -15.90
CA GLY A 183 11.60 -15.83 -16.34
C GLY A 183 11.94 -16.60 -17.62
N SER A 184 12.87 -16.11 -18.44
CA SER A 184 13.40 -16.84 -19.60
C SER A 184 14.39 -17.96 -19.26
N LEU A 185 14.93 -17.97 -18.03
CA LEU A 185 15.93 -18.92 -17.52
C LEU A 185 15.31 -20.05 -16.70
N VAL A 186 14.03 -19.94 -16.35
CA VAL A 186 13.28 -20.90 -15.53
C VAL A 186 12.03 -21.28 -16.30
N ASP A 187 11.76 -22.57 -16.45
CA ASP A 187 10.55 -23.04 -17.12
C ASP A 187 9.32 -22.76 -16.21
N LEU A 188 8.73 -21.57 -16.37
CA LEU A 188 7.54 -21.12 -15.66
C LEU A 188 6.26 -21.71 -16.27
N SER A 189 6.31 -22.97 -16.72
CA SER A 189 5.12 -23.64 -17.25
C SER A 189 4.01 -23.62 -16.18
N PRO A 190 2.74 -23.38 -16.56
CA PRO A 190 1.59 -23.43 -15.64
C PRO A 190 1.44 -24.78 -14.92
N GLU A 191 2.13 -25.82 -15.41
CA GLU A 191 2.16 -27.17 -14.86
C GLU A 191 3.12 -27.29 -13.66
N ALA A 192 3.96 -26.28 -13.40
CA ALA A 192 4.94 -26.23 -12.32
C ALA A 192 4.32 -25.99 -10.93
N GLY A 193 3.13 -26.54 -10.64
CA GLY A 193 2.49 -26.52 -9.33
C GLY A 193 2.14 -25.13 -8.79
N GLU A 194 1.49 -25.10 -7.62
CA GLU A 194 1.25 -23.85 -6.87
C GLU A 194 2.60 -23.21 -6.50
N ALA A 195 2.76 -21.92 -6.79
CA ALA A 195 3.91 -21.15 -6.34
C ALA A 195 3.91 -21.15 -4.81
N ARG A 196 4.87 -21.85 -4.21
CA ARG A 196 5.00 -21.87 -2.74
C ARG A 196 5.99 -20.80 -2.30
N PRO A 197 5.60 -19.91 -1.37
CA PRO A 197 6.54 -18.98 -0.76
C PRO A 197 7.71 -19.75 -0.14
N LEU A 198 8.94 -19.35 -0.50
CA LEU A 198 10.14 -19.85 0.15
C LEU A 198 10.51 -18.90 1.29
N SER A 199 10.34 -19.36 2.53
CA SER A 199 10.83 -18.65 3.71
C SER A 199 12.20 -19.17 4.13
N THR A 200 13.16 -18.26 4.31
CA THR A 200 14.50 -18.59 4.81
C THR A 200 14.99 -17.54 5.80
N VAL A 201 15.75 -17.98 6.80
CA VAL A 201 16.40 -17.09 7.77
C VAL A 201 17.77 -16.69 7.26
N CYS A 202 18.08 -15.39 7.29
CA CYS A 202 19.42 -14.92 6.96
C CYS A 202 20.42 -15.44 7.99
N LYS A 203 21.53 -16.03 7.51
CA LYS A 203 22.61 -16.53 8.38
C LYS A 203 23.41 -15.40 9.04
N VAL A 204 23.33 -14.19 8.51
CA VAL A 204 24.02 -13.01 9.06
C VAL A 204 23.08 -12.31 10.03
N SER A 205 23.59 -11.99 11.23
CA SER A 205 22.78 -11.30 12.22
C SER A 205 22.41 -9.89 11.77
N MET A 206 21.22 -9.41 12.17
CA MET A 206 20.82 -8.02 11.92
C MET A 206 21.79 -7.01 12.55
N ALA A 207 22.41 -7.35 13.67
CA ALA A 207 23.41 -6.50 14.33
C ALA A 207 24.67 -6.32 13.45
N ASP A 208 25.13 -7.39 12.81
CA ASP A 208 26.30 -7.34 11.94
C ASP A 208 26.00 -6.65 10.62
N LEU A 209 24.81 -6.87 10.04
CA LEU A 209 24.33 -6.12 8.87
C LEU A 209 24.25 -4.63 9.17
N THR A 210 23.71 -4.25 10.33
CA THR A 210 23.61 -2.85 10.76
C THR A 210 25.00 -2.22 10.90
N LYS A 211 25.96 -2.91 11.54
CA LYS A 211 27.34 -2.43 11.66
C LYS A 211 28.02 -2.28 10.29
N ALA A 212 27.79 -3.22 9.37
CA ALA A 212 28.33 -3.15 8.03
C ALA A 212 27.76 -1.95 7.26
N ALA A 213 26.45 -1.74 7.32
CA ALA A 213 25.77 -0.62 6.69
C ALA A 213 26.29 0.72 7.22
N GLN A 214 26.43 0.86 8.55
CA GLN A 214 26.99 2.04 9.20
C GLN A 214 28.42 2.34 8.75
N ARG A 215 29.29 1.32 8.65
CA ARG A 215 30.67 1.49 8.18
C ARG A 215 30.75 1.99 6.74
N CYS A 216 29.77 1.65 5.92
CA CYS A 216 29.68 2.07 4.53
C CYS A 216 28.88 3.36 4.33
N GLY A 217 28.24 3.90 5.38
CA GLY A 217 27.39 5.08 5.29
C GLY A 217 26.08 4.86 4.54
N VAL A 218 25.56 3.63 4.56
CA VAL A 218 24.33 3.22 3.86
C VAL A 218 23.37 2.52 4.83
N THR A 219 22.17 2.18 4.36
CA THR A 219 21.20 1.39 5.12
C THR A 219 21.33 -0.11 4.86
N VAL A 220 20.72 -0.95 5.71
CA VAL A 220 20.63 -2.39 5.44
C VAL A 220 19.81 -2.66 4.18
N ALA A 221 18.80 -1.83 3.87
CA ALA A 221 18.04 -1.92 2.63
C ALA A 221 18.93 -1.73 1.40
N ASP A 222 19.86 -0.76 1.43
CA ASP A 222 20.81 -0.53 0.34
C ASP A 222 21.76 -1.73 0.14
N LEU A 223 22.22 -2.36 1.24
CA LEU A 223 23.02 -3.57 1.16
C LEU A 223 22.24 -4.74 0.54
N THR A 224 20.99 -4.94 0.97
CA THR A 224 20.10 -5.97 0.43
C THR A 224 19.81 -5.75 -1.05
N LYS A 225 19.57 -4.49 -1.44
CA LYS A 225 19.38 -4.08 -2.83
C LYS A 225 20.57 -4.44 -3.71
N LEU A 226 21.78 -4.07 -3.27
CA LEU A 226 22.99 -4.41 -4.02
C LEU A 226 23.26 -5.92 -4.05
N ALA A 227 22.97 -6.63 -2.96
CA ALA A 227 23.09 -8.09 -2.92
C ALA A 227 22.11 -8.78 -3.89
N TRP A 228 20.87 -8.28 -3.99
CA TRP A 228 19.90 -8.75 -4.96
C TRP A 228 20.35 -8.47 -6.40
N ALA A 229 20.78 -7.24 -6.70
CA ALA A 229 21.33 -6.89 -8.00
C ALA A 229 22.53 -7.77 -8.39
N ALA A 230 23.41 -8.10 -7.44
CA ALA A 230 24.55 -8.98 -7.69
C ALA A 230 24.13 -10.43 -7.96
N ALA A 231 23.04 -10.90 -7.32
CA ALA A 231 22.44 -12.19 -7.63
C ALA A 231 21.88 -12.17 -9.06
N LEU A 232 21.11 -11.14 -9.43
CA LEU A 232 20.58 -10.96 -10.78
C LEU A 232 21.69 -10.98 -11.82
N ARG A 233 22.75 -10.17 -11.64
CA ARG A 233 23.93 -10.14 -12.52
C ARG A 233 24.47 -11.54 -12.79
N LYS A 234 24.55 -12.38 -11.74
CA LYS A 234 25.07 -13.75 -11.86
C LYS A 234 24.16 -14.67 -12.66
N TYR A 235 22.84 -14.54 -12.50
CA TYR A 235 21.86 -15.35 -13.21
C TYR A 235 21.67 -14.90 -14.66
N THR A 236 21.56 -13.60 -14.91
CA THR A 236 21.34 -13.02 -16.23
C THR A 236 22.62 -12.88 -17.05
N ARG A 237 23.79 -12.93 -16.39
CA ARG A 237 25.11 -12.65 -16.98
C ARG A 237 25.20 -11.26 -17.62
N GLN A 238 24.46 -10.30 -17.07
CA GLN A 238 24.44 -8.91 -17.52
C GLN A 238 24.97 -8.00 -16.44
N ASP A 239 25.82 -7.05 -16.82
CA ASP A 239 26.35 -6.05 -15.90
C ASP A 239 25.38 -4.89 -15.65
N ASP A 240 24.35 -4.73 -16.48
CA ASP A 240 23.26 -3.77 -16.29
C ASP A 240 22.00 -4.56 -15.97
N VAL A 241 21.48 -4.41 -14.76
CA VAL A 241 20.28 -5.13 -14.29
C VAL A 241 19.20 -4.17 -13.84
N VAL A 242 17.96 -4.47 -14.20
CA VAL A 242 16.77 -3.73 -13.79
C VAL A 242 15.81 -4.67 -13.06
N PHE A 243 15.33 -4.24 -11.90
CA PHE A 243 14.32 -4.93 -11.11
C PHE A 243 13.38 -3.92 -10.46
N GLY A 244 12.20 -4.34 -10.01
CA GLY A 244 11.30 -3.49 -9.26
C GLY A 244 11.77 -3.30 -7.83
N GLU A 245 11.62 -2.09 -7.31
CA GLU A 245 11.80 -1.77 -5.89
C GLU A 245 10.51 -1.17 -5.34
N VAL A 246 10.09 -1.64 -4.16
CA VAL A 246 8.97 -1.02 -3.43
C VAL A 246 9.51 -0.01 -2.42
N LEU A 247 9.12 1.24 -2.60
CA LEU A 247 9.42 2.35 -1.70
C LEU A 247 8.20 2.63 -0.83
N ALA A 248 8.39 2.79 0.49
CA ALA A 248 7.30 3.08 1.42
C ALA A 248 6.79 4.54 1.34
N ASN A 249 7.65 5.46 0.88
CA ASN A 249 7.38 6.90 0.78
C ASN A 249 6.82 7.53 2.08
N ARG A 250 7.24 7.02 3.24
CA ARG A 250 6.81 7.52 4.56
C ARG A 250 7.63 8.72 5.05
N ASP A 251 8.61 9.14 4.26
CA ASP A 251 9.54 10.24 4.48
C ASP A 251 9.46 11.33 3.39
N ILE A 252 8.41 11.30 2.56
CA ILE A 252 8.14 12.35 1.58
C ILE A 252 7.89 13.71 2.26
N ALA A 253 7.96 14.79 1.48
CA ALA A 253 7.78 16.16 1.94
C ALA A 253 6.30 16.52 2.27
N VAL A 254 5.59 15.59 2.93
CA VAL A 254 4.26 15.78 3.50
C VAL A 254 4.39 15.70 5.02
N LYS A 255 3.85 16.69 5.71
CA LYS A 255 3.88 16.73 7.18
C LYS A 255 3.18 15.48 7.74
N ASP A 256 3.86 14.78 8.65
CA ASP A 256 3.36 13.56 9.31
C ASP A 256 2.98 12.44 8.31
N ALA A 257 3.69 12.32 7.17
CA ALA A 257 3.46 11.29 6.15
C ALA A 257 3.50 9.85 6.70
N ASP A 258 4.33 9.63 7.72
CA ASP A 258 4.46 8.38 8.46
C ASP A 258 3.20 7.98 9.25
N LYS A 259 2.26 8.91 9.45
CA LYS A 259 1.01 8.69 10.22
C LYS A 259 -0.24 8.66 9.36
N ILE A 260 -0.13 8.94 8.07
CA ILE A 260 -1.25 8.98 7.11
C ILE A 260 -1.75 7.56 6.82
N MET A 261 -3.06 7.34 6.93
CA MET A 261 -3.70 6.10 6.48
C MET A 261 -3.85 6.12 4.96
N GLY A 262 -3.52 5.00 4.32
CA GLY A 262 -3.59 4.86 2.88
C GLY A 262 -2.28 4.34 2.28
N PRO A 263 -2.33 3.92 1.00
CA PRO A 263 -1.16 3.44 0.28
C PRO A 263 -0.26 4.61 -0.11
N LEU A 264 0.90 4.71 0.51
CA LEU A 264 1.97 5.60 0.07
C LEU A 264 3.02 4.83 -0.74
N ILE A 265 2.97 3.50 -0.71
CA ILE A 265 3.90 2.65 -1.45
C ILE A 265 3.93 3.01 -2.93
N SER A 266 5.13 2.96 -3.50
CA SER A 266 5.32 3.01 -4.94
C SER A 266 6.26 1.90 -5.39
N THR A 267 5.96 1.32 -6.53
CA THR A 267 6.84 0.37 -7.21
C THR A 267 7.55 1.09 -8.34
N VAL A 268 8.87 1.22 -8.22
CA VAL A 268 9.71 1.91 -9.19
C VAL A 268 10.78 0.99 -9.75
N PRO A 269 11.26 1.22 -11.00
CA PRO A 269 12.44 0.51 -11.50
C PRO A 269 13.68 0.91 -10.71
N CYS A 270 14.44 -0.08 -10.28
CA CYS A 270 15.78 0.06 -9.74
C CYS A 270 16.77 -0.53 -10.74
N ARG A 271 17.69 0.31 -11.24
CA ARG A 271 18.75 -0.06 -12.18
C ARG A 271 20.09 -0.05 -11.48
N VAL A 272 20.86 -1.13 -11.62
CA VAL A 272 22.23 -1.23 -11.08
C VAL A 272 23.18 -1.63 -12.20
N ARG A 273 24.24 -0.82 -12.36
CA ARG A 273 25.29 -1.03 -13.36
C ARG A 273 26.60 -1.43 -12.69
N PHE A 274 26.97 -2.68 -12.89
CA PHE A 274 28.22 -3.25 -12.44
C PHE A 274 29.35 -2.88 -13.40
N ASP A 275 30.52 -2.67 -12.83
CA ASP A 275 31.77 -2.47 -13.54
C ASP A 275 32.85 -3.18 -12.71
N ASP A 276 33.57 -4.11 -13.35
CA ASP A 276 34.59 -4.91 -12.67
C ASP A 276 35.80 -4.09 -12.24
N ALA A 277 35.99 -2.89 -12.79
CA ALA A 277 36.99 -1.94 -12.31
C ALA A 277 36.53 -1.16 -11.06
N SER A 278 35.23 -1.17 -10.76
CA SER A 278 34.65 -0.43 -9.65
C SER A 278 34.73 -1.18 -8.33
N THR A 279 35.07 -0.46 -7.26
CA THR A 279 35.07 -1.02 -5.91
C THR A 279 33.63 -1.21 -5.39
N LEU A 280 33.45 -2.10 -4.40
CA LEU A 280 32.16 -2.25 -3.71
C LEU A 280 31.69 -0.92 -3.08
N SER A 281 32.63 -0.14 -2.51
CA SER A 281 32.32 1.15 -1.90
C SER A 281 31.83 2.19 -2.92
N SER A 282 32.37 2.20 -4.14
CA SER A 282 31.86 3.08 -5.21
C SER A 282 30.49 2.63 -5.69
N GLN A 283 30.26 1.33 -5.82
CA GLN A 283 28.94 0.78 -6.17
C GLN A 283 27.86 1.16 -5.16
N LEU A 284 28.16 1.05 -3.85
CA LEU A 284 27.24 1.48 -2.79
C LEU A 284 26.96 2.99 -2.82
N LYS A 285 27.94 3.81 -3.18
CA LYS A 285 27.72 5.26 -3.34
C LYS A 285 26.82 5.58 -4.53
N CYS A 286 26.93 4.83 -5.64
CA CYS A 286 26.01 4.97 -6.76
C CYS A 286 24.59 4.62 -6.33
N VAL A 287 24.40 3.47 -5.67
CA VAL A 287 23.09 3.07 -5.13
C VAL A 287 22.48 4.14 -4.21
N LEU A 288 23.29 4.73 -3.32
CA LEU A 288 22.83 5.81 -2.46
C LEU A 288 22.44 7.07 -3.25
N THR A 289 23.24 7.44 -4.24
CA THR A 289 22.98 8.62 -5.09
C THR A 289 21.68 8.44 -5.87
N ASP A 290 21.49 7.26 -6.46
CA ASP A 290 20.29 6.92 -7.21
C ASP A 290 19.07 6.93 -6.29
N ARG A 291 19.16 6.33 -5.09
CA ARG A 291 18.08 6.35 -4.09
C ARG A 291 17.60 7.77 -3.78
N VAL A 292 18.54 8.69 -3.52
CA VAL A 292 18.19 10.09 -3.19
C VAL A 292 17.48 10.76 -4.35
N ALA A 293 17.95 10.57 -5.59
CA ALA A 293 17.31 11.14 -6.77
C ALA A 293 15.94 10.49 -7.06
N THR A 294 15.80 9.18 -6.86
CA THR A 294 14.54 8.47 -7.14
C THR A 294 13.40 8.90 -6.22
N VAL A 295 13.67 9.24 -4.96
CA VAL A 295 12.63 9.60 -3.98
C VAL A 295 11.77 10.78 -4.45
N GLU A 296 12.36 11.80 -5.09
CA GLU A 296 11.59 12.96 -5.59
C GLU A 296 10.65 12.60 -6.74
N HIS A 297 10.95 11.50 -7.44
CA HIS A 297 10.24 11.06 -8.65
C HIS A 297 9.45 9.75 -8.45
N SER A 298 9.43 9.22 -7.21
CA SER A 298 8.81 7.92 -6.89
C SER A 298 7.29 7.95 -6.94
N HIS A 299 6.68 9.14 -7.03
CA HIS A 299 5.23 9.31 -7.18
C HIS A 299 4.72 8.96 -8.59
N ALA A 300 5.61 8.80 -9.57
CA ALA A 300 5.23 8.41 -10.92
C ALA A 300 4.63 7.00 -10.96
N SER A 301 3.57 6.82 -11.75
CA SER A 301 3.00 5.49 -11.97
C SER A 301 3.97 4.63 -12.79
N LEU A 302 4.05 3.33 -12.49
CA LEU A 302 4.89 2.41 -13.27
C LEU A 302 4.49 2.37 -14.75
N THR A 303 3.21 2.59 -15.04
CA THR A 303 2.67 2.73 -16.42
C THR A 303 3.28 3.93 -17.13
N ASP A 304 3.35 5.09 -16.48
CA ASP A 304 3.97 6.29 -17.05
C ASP A 304 5.47 6.10 -17.21
N VAL A 305 6.15 5.54 -16.20
CA VAL A 305 7.59 5.24 -16.27
C VAL A 305 7.91 4.30 -17.45
N LYS A 306 7.08 3.27 -17.66
CA LYS A 306 7.19 2.37 -18.83
C LYS A 306 6.96 3.10 -20.15
N ARG A 307 5.96 3.98 -20.20
CA ARG A 307 5.67 4.79 -21.40
C ARG A 307 6.85 5.72 -21.74
N TRP A 308 7.41 6.38 -20.73
CA TRP A 308 8.50 7.34 -20.89
C TRP A 308 9.82 6.69 -21.23
N SER A 309 10.11 5.49 -20.71
CA SER A 309 11.37 4.80 -20.96
C SER A 309 11.53 4.32 -22.40
N GLY A 310 10.43 4.12 -23.13
CA GLY A 310 10.45 3.57 -24.49
C GLY A 310 10.90 2.11 -24.57
N ILE A 311 10.95 1.42 -23.43
CA ILE A 311 11.35 0.01 -23.35
C ILE A 311 10.18 -0.88 -23.84
N GLU A 312 10.46 -1.75 -24.80
CA GLU A 312 9.52 -2.77 -25.25
C GLU A 312 9.45 -3.94 -24.26
N GLY A 313 8.26 -4.51 -24.07
CA GLY A 313 8.04 -5.59 -23.10
C GLY A 313 7.91 -5.10 -21.65
N ASP A 314 8.22 -5.95 -20.69
CA ASP A 314 8.15 -5.60 -19.27
C ASP A 314 9.47 -4.98 -18.79
N LEU A 315 9.37 -3.98 -17.90
CA LEU A 315 10.54 -3.28 -17.35
C LEU A 315 11.41 -4.21 -16.49
N PHE A 316 10.75 -5.14 -15.79
CA PHE A 316 11.35 -6.12 -14.91
C PHE A 316 10.35 -7.24 -14.62
N ASP A 317 10.85 -8.39 -14.19
CA ASP A 317 10.05 -9.55 -13.78
C ASP A 317 10.34 -10.00 -12.33
N THR A 318 11.20 -9.26 -11.63
CA THR A 318 11.47 -9.47 -10.20
C THR A 318 11.28 -8.18 -9.43
N LEU A 319 10.84 -8.33 -8.17
CA LEU A 319 10.53 -7.25 -7.25
C LEU A 319 11.29 -7.48 -5.94
N LEU A 320 11.93 -6.43 -5.43
CA LEU A 320 12.55 -6.41 -4.12
C LEU A 320 11.74 -5.54 -3.15
N VAL A 321 11.34 -6.13 -2.03
CA VAL A 321 10.66 -5.44 -0.93
C VAL A 321 11.53 -5.57 0.33
N TYR A 322 11.90 -4.44 0.94
CA TYR A 322 12.54 -4.41 2.24
C TYR A 322 11.59 -3.81 3.27
N GLN A 323 11.14 -4.62 4.22
CA GLN A 323 10.13 -4.21 5.20
C GLN A 323 10.77 -3.85 6.55
N ASN A 324 10.50 -2.64 7.01
CA ASN A 324 10.80 -2.17 8.37
C ASN A 324 9.55 -1.48 8.93
N LEU A 325 8.54 -2.27 9.26
CA LEU A 325 7.21 -1.80 9.63
C LEU A 325 7.13 -1.36 11.11
N PRO A 326 6.33 -0.33 11.42
CA PRO A 326 6.12 0.12 12.80
C PRO A 326 5.41 -0.96 13.63
N GLY A 327 5.76 -1.06 14.93
CA GLY A 327 5.00 -1.87 15.90
C GLY A 327 5.26 -3.38 15.92
N THR A 328 6.10 -3.92 15.02
CA THR A 328 6.44 -5.37 14.97
C THR A 328 7.19 -5.92 16.19
N LYS A 329 7.59 -5.08 17.16
CA LYS A 329 8.42 -5.50 18.31
C LYS A 329 7.70 -5.56 19.65
N ASP A 330 6.55 -4.91 19.80
CA ASP A 330 5.96 -4.68 21.14
C ASP A 330 4.49 -5.12 21.30
N ASN A 331 3.85 -5.68 20.27
CA ASN A 331 2.44 -6.06 20.35
C ASN A 331 2.25 -7.57 20.19
N ALA A 332 2.17 -8.29 21.31
CA ALA A 332 2.00 -9.75 21.34
C ALA A 332 0.74 -10.23 20.57
N LEU A 333 -0.29 -9.40 20.46
CA LEU A 333 -1.52 -9.66 19.72
C LEU A 333 -1.40 -9.39 18.20
N ALA A 334 -0.46 -8.54 17.77
CA ALA A 334 -0.16 -8.35 16.35
C ALA A 334 0.63 -9.54 15.76
N THR A 335 1.26 -10.34 16.63
CA THR A 335 1.96 -11.58 16.25
C THR A 335 1.02 -12.73 15.85
N ASP A 336 -0.26 -12.68 16.24
CA ASP A 336 -1.30 -13.67 15.86
C ASP A 336 -2.14 -13.21 14.66
N CYS A 337 -1.78 -12.08 14.03
CA CYS A 337 -2.33 -11.66 12.75
C CYS A 337 -1.62 -12.43 11.64
N GLU A 338 -2.18 -13.56 11.23
CA GLU A 338 -1.67 -14.27 10.06
C GLU A 338 -2.24 -13.61 8.79
N GLU A 339 -1.34 -13.11 7.94
CA GLU A 339 -1.65 -12.76 6.56
C GLU A 339 -1.84 -14.07 5.80
N VAL A 340 -3.09 -14.44 5.50
CA VAL A 340 -3.38 -15.81 5.08
C VAL A 340 -3.16 -15.98 3.57
N ARG A 341 -3.41 -14.96 2.74
CA ARG A 341 -3.19 -15.03 1.28
C ARG A 341 -3.01 -13.67 0.60
N GLU A 342 -2.00 -13.61 -0.27
CA GLU A 342 -1.87 -12.65 -1.39
C GLU A 342 -1.55 -13.43 -2.67
N GLU A 343 -2.48 -13.57 -3.64
CA GLU A 343 -2.09 -14.07 -4.98
C GLU A 343 -2.95 -13.49 -6.12
N HIS A 344 -2.49 -12.39 -6.71
CA HIS A 344 -3.01 -11.75 -7.93
C HIS A 344 -4.46 -11.25 -7.82
N GLY A 345 -4.62 -9.96 -7.55
CA GLY A 345 -5.96 -9.33 -7.56
C GLY A 345 -6.10 -8.03 -6.75
N GLY A 346 -5.07 -7.56 -6.04
CA GLY A 346 -5.13 -6.29 -5.32
C GLY A 346 -5.93 -6.31 -4.01
N ALA A 347 -6.36 -7.48 -3.52
CA ALA A 347 -6.96 -7.65 -2.21
C ALA A 347 -6.12 -8.61 -1.35
N SER A 348 -5.89 -8.26 -0.08
CA SER A 348 -5.37 -9.22 0.90
C SER A 348 -6.37 -9.47 2.00
N ILE A 349 -6.28 -10.67 2.57
CA ILE A 349 -7.11 -11.11 3.68
C ILE A 349 -6.23 -11.31 4.89
N HIS A 350 -6.56 -10.58 5.96
CA HIS A 350 -5.88 -10.66 7.23
C HIS A 350 -6.82 -11.31 8.24
N GLY A 351 -6.40 -12.45 8.78
CA GLY A 351 -7.12 -13.13 9.85
C GLY A 351 -6.46 -12.83 11.20
N VAL A 352 -7.27 -12.49 12.20
CA VAL A 352 -6.82 -12.43 13.59
C VAL A 352 -7.65 -13.43 14.38
N ARG A 353 -6.98 -14.33 15.11
CA ARG A 353 -7.66 -15.20 16.07
C ARG A 353 -8.07 -14.34 17.28
N VAL A 354 -9.35 -14.43 17.68
CA VAL A 354 -9.92 -13.59 18.75
C VAL A 354 -10.14 -14.40 20.02
#